data_AF-A0A9E2XAW7-F1
#
_entry.id   AF-A0A9E2XAW7-F1
#
_cell.length_a   1.000
_cell.length_b   1.000
_cell.length_c   1.000
_cell.angle_alpha   90.00
_cell.angle_beta   90.00
_cell.angle_gamma   90.00
#
_symmetry.space_group_name_H-M   'P 1'
#
loop_
_entity.id
_entity.type
_entity.pdbx_description
1 polymer ?
#
loop_
_entity_poly.entity_id
_entity_poly.type
_entity_poly.pdbx_seq_one_letter_code
_entity_poly.pdbx_strand_id
1 'polypeptide(L)'
;MKDFWLSCGHHLTDRDADGWLLVTDEFLKAYLARPELAPPPEACAVERGVHTALLADPRRPVSSDQIAAIADEDARENWRLMIGFRDHLLGHHTLEAAYLDLIRRKVGNTPPLFLNQLVHVILRNALDGCGDPFIMRAAELFFRPQRMTMHQEALIAADEETIAGANPAPLSPLVSMLGIPTGAQIDILTDDNAQSYWGRSDLFDMALDLTVGHRGLAALGEVIERWVQHMLSVVVAVEPLSEMRDVPLTWYVGLDAEGTHIGDALWHGWELDEATQSRVVALYRLTFRNPDPAAALIGDDPVYLILAMTADKAMRMKAQNLLTGLPAPRPVALR
;
A
#
# COMPACT_ATOMS: atom_id res chain seq x y z
N MET A 1 9.58 20.09 11.29
CA MET A 1 8.80 19.30 10.32
C MET A 1 7.63 18.69 11.09
N LYS A 2 6.42 18.66 10.54
CA LYS A 2 5.29 18.02 11.22
C LYS A 2 5.47 16.51 11.07
N ASP A 3 5.51 15.78 12.18
CA ASP A 3 5.59 14.32 12.15
C ASP A 3 4.22 13.74 11.79
N PHE A 4 4.19 12.56 11.19
CA PHE A 4 2.97 11.92 10.70
C PHE A 4 3.14 10.40 10.71
N TRP A 5 2.02 9.67 10.77
CA TRP A 5 1.97 8.22 10.83
C TRP A 5 2.90 7.63 11.89
N LEU A 6 2.77 8.10 13.12
CA LEU A 6 3.61 7.66 14.24
C LEU A 6 3.51 6.14 14.47
N SER A 7 2.34 5.58 14.16
CA SER A 7 2.02 4.15 14.26
C SER A 7 2.73 3.27 13.23
N CYS A 8 3.34 3.81 12.16
CA CYS A 8 4.01 3.00 11.14
C CYS A 8 5.33 2.36 11.63
N GLY A 9 5.89 2.85 12.74
CA GLY A 9 7.15 2.35 13.31
C GLY A 9 8.42 2.98 12.71
N HIS A 10 8.31 4.03 11.89
CA HIS A 10 9.47 4.72 11.31
C HIS A 10 10.45 5.25 12.37
N HIS A 11 9.95 5.68 13.54
CA HIS A 11 10.79 6.14 14.64
C HIS A 11 11.60 5.02 15.32
N LEU A 12 11.32 3.75 14.99
CA LEU A 12 12.05 2.59 15.48
C LEU A 12 13.17 2.18 14.52
N THR A 13 13.30 2.83 13.37
CA THR A 13 14.29 2.52 12.33
C THR A 13 15.30 3.65 12.19
N ASP A 14 16.52 3.28 11.78
CA ASP A 14 17.55 4.22 11.32
C ASP A 14 17.64 4.18 9.79
N ARG A 15 18.41 5.09 9.18
CA ARG A 15 18.68 5.11 7.74
C ARG A 15 20.11 4.65 7.43
N ASP A 16 20.28 3.95 6.31
CA ASP A 16 21.61 3.70 5.74
C ASP A 16 22.14 4.91 4.96
N ALA A 17 23.28 4.72 4.26
CA ALA A 17 23.91 5.77 3.46
C ALA A 17 23.09 6.20 2.25
N ASP A 18 22.22 5.33 1.73
CA ASP A 18 21.33 5.58 0.59
C ASP A 18 19.97 6.13 1.06
N GLY A 19 19.78 6.28 2.37
CA GLY A 19 18.56 6.81 2.98
C GLY A 19 17.45 5.77 3.19
N TRP A 20 17.74 4.48 2.97
CA TRP A 20 16.81 3.36 3.16
C TRP A 20 16.75 2.92 4.63
N LEU A 21 15.62 2.36 5.04
CA LEU A 21 15.35 2.04 6.45
C LEU A 21 16.04 0.74 6.88
N LEU A 22 16.87 0.81 7.91
CA LEU A 22 17.55 -0.36 8.49
C LEU A 22 16.57 -1.29 9.24
N VAL A 23 16.85 -2.59 9.18
CA VAL A 23 16.15 -3.60 10.00
C VAL A 23 16.72 -3.58 11.43
N THR A 24 16.07 -2.82 12.31
CA THR A 24 16.47 -2.65 13.72
C THR A 24 15.78 -3.63 14.66
N ASP A 25 16.36 -3.83 15.85
CA ASP A 25 15.75 -4.65 16.89
C ASP A 25 14.42 -4.07 17.39
N GLU A 26 14.35 -2.75 17.53
CA GLU A 26 13.15 -2.07 18.02
C GLU A 26 11.98 -2.19 17.02
N PHE A 27 12.26 -2.10 15.71
CA PHE A 27 11.25 -2.33 14.68
C PHE A 27 10.72 -3.77 14.71
N LEU A 28 11.59 -4.77 14.87
CA LEU A 28 11.19 -6.17 14.98
C LEU A 28 10.33 -6.43 16.23
N LYS A 29 10.68 -5.83 17.37
CA LYS A 29 9.90 -5.95 18.62
C LYS A 29 8.49 -5.37 18.51
N ALA A 30 8.28 -4.34 17.67
CA ALA A 30 6.96 -3.75 17.48
C ALA A 30 5.92 -4.77 16.99
N TYR A 31 6.33 -5.78 16.20
CA TYR A 31 5.44 -6.87 15.80
C TYR A 31 5.01 -7.74 16.98
N LEU A 32 5.90 -7.97 17.95
CA LEU A 32 5.61 -8.78 19.15
C LEU A 32 4.66 -8.08 20.14
N ALA A 33 4.50 -6.76 20.00
CA ALA A 33 3.54 -5.99 20.79
C ALA A 33 2.12 -6.03 20.21
N ARG A 34 1.93 -6.60 19.02
CA ARG A 34 0.60 -6.70 18.41
C ARG A 34 -0.29 -7.71 19.14
N PRO A 35 -1.59 -7.45 19.31
CA PRO A 35 -2.51 -8.35 20.01
C PRO A 35 -2.51 -9.79 19.47
N GLU A 36 -2.28 -9.97 18.17
CA GLU A 36 -2.25 -11.27 17.50
C GLU A 36 -1.04 -12.14 17.88
N LEU A 37 0.01 -11.52 18.44
CA LEU A 37 1.26 -12.18 18.84
C LEU A 37 1.59 -12.02 20.32
N ALA A 38 0.89 -11.12 21.03
CA ALA A 38 0.95 -11.00 22.46
C ALA A 38 0.24 -12.20 23.11
N PRO A 39 0.96 -13.11 23.80
CA PRO A 39 0.35 -14.33 24.32
C PRO A 39 -0.74 -13.98 25.33
N PRO A 40 -1.96 -14.52 25.19
CA PRO A 40 -3.03 -14.26 26.14
C PRO A 40 -2.72 -14.91 27.51
N PRO A 41 -3.44 -14.54 28.58
CA PRO A 41 -3.19 -15.07 29.93
C PRO A 41 -3.16 -16.61 30.00
N GLU A 42 -4.00 -17.27 29.21
CA GLU A 42 -4.15 -18.72 29.10
C GLU A 42 -3.12 -19.41 28.20
N ALA A 43 -2.25 -18.65 27.51
CA ALA A 43 -1.22 -19.18 26.62
C ALA A 43 -0.40 -20.30 27.27
N CYS A 44 0.16 -21.20 26.48
CA CYS A 44 1.01 -22.26 27.03
C CYS A 44 2.39 -21.69 27.46
N ALA A 45 3.12 -22.43 28.31
CA ALA A 45 4.44 -22.00 28.76
C ALA A 45 5.46 -21.87 27.61
N VAL A 46 5.31 -22.69 26.56
CA VAL A 46 6.17 -22.64 25.37
C VAL A 46 5.99 -21.33 24.63
N GLU A 47 4.75 -20.94 24.34
CA GLU A 47 4.42 -19.70 23.63
C GLU A 47 4.93 -18.47 24.38
N ARG A 48 4.62 -18.36 25.68
CA ARG A 48 5.16 -17.28 26.54
C ARG A 48 6.68 -17.26 26.55
N GLY A 49 7.30 -18.44 26.53
CA GLY A 49 8.75 -18.58 26.47
C GLY A 49 9.34 -18.07 25.16
N VAL A 50 8.73 -18.40 24.02
CA VAL A 50 9.12 -17.89 22.69
C VAL A 50 8.98 -16.37 22.66
N HIS A 51 7.83 -15.84 23.07
CA HIS A 51 7.58 -14.40 23.10
C HIS A 51 8.59 -13.64 23.97
N THR A 52 8.81 -14.10 25.20
CA THR A 52 9.77 -13.48 26.13
C THR A 52 11.19 -13.53 25.58
N ALA A 53 11.59 -14.64 24.97
CA ALA A 53 12.92 -14.79 24.37
C ALA A 53 13.15 -13.81 23.22
N LEU A 54 12.12 -13.54 22.41
CA LEU A 54 12.22 -12.60 21.29
C LEU A 54 12.10 -11.14 21.69
N LEU A 55 11.40 -10.82 22.78
CA LEU A 55 11.45 -9.49 23.36
C LEU A 55 12.86 -9.15 23.86
N ALA A 56 13.59 -10.14 24.40
CA ALA A 56 14.96 -9.97 24.86
C ALA A 56 15.98 -9.95 23.70
N ASP A 57 15.81 -10.84 22.72
CA ASP A 57 16.66 -10.97 21.54
C ASP A 57 15.79 -11.22 20.29
N PRO A 58 15.34 -10.16 19.59
CA PRO A 58 14.41 -10.31 18.47
C PRO A 58 15.03 -11.02 17.27
N ARG A 59 16.36 -11.10 17.18
CA ARG A 59 17.07 -11.82 16.11
C ARG A 59 17.29 -13.30 16.42
N ARG A 60 16.88 -13.76 17.61
CA ARG A 60 17.06 -15.14 18.02
C ARG A 60 16.31 -16.11 17.09
N PRO A 61 16.98 -17.17 16.59
CA PRO A 61 16.32 -18.19 15.78
C PRO A 61 15.27 -18.94 16.60
N VAL A 62 14.16 -19.28 15.96
CA VAL A 62 13.08 -20.10 16.53
C VAL A 62 12.86 -21.28 15.59
N SER A 63 13.03 -22.50 16.11
CA SER A 63 12.91 -23.71 15.28
C SER A 63 11.44 -24.09 15.04
N SER A 64 11.21 -24.85 13.97
CA SER A 64 9.89 -25.45 13.70
C SER A 64 9.39 -26.31 14.85
N ASP A 65 10.29 -27.00 15.56
CA ASP A 65 9.95 -27.87 16.69
C ASP A 65 9.49 -27.07 17.91
N GLN A 66 10.10 -25.90 18.15
CA GLN A 66 9.66 -24.98 19.21
C GLN A 66 8.25 -24.46 18.92
N ILE A 67 7.96 -24.10 17.67
CA ILE A 67 6.62 -23.66 17.27
C ILE A 67 5.64 -24.84 17.37
N ALA A 68 6.01 -26.04 16.91
CA ALA A 68 5.15 -27.23 17.00
C ALA A 68 4.77 -27.61 18.44
N ALA A 69 5.60 -27.25 19.42
CA ALA A 69 5.34 -27.48 20.84
C ALA A 69 4.35 -26.47 21.47
N ILE A 70 3.96 -25.40 20.76
CA ILE A 70 2.88 -24.51 21.21
C ILE A 70 1.57 -25.29 21.17
N ALA A 71 0.81 -25.27 22.27
CA ALA A 71 -0.40 -26.09 22.43
C ALA A 71 -1.55 -25.66 21.51
N ASP A 72 -1.77 -24.35 21.42
CA ASP A 72 -2.83 -23.75 20.61
C ASP A 72 -2.50 -23.78 19.11
N GLU A 73 -3.45 -24.18 18.27
CA GLU A 73 -3.23 -24.35 16.84
C GLU A 73 -3.16 -23.04 16.08
N ASP A 74 -4.01 -22.08 16.44
CA ASP A 74 -4.08 -20.77 15.81
C ASP A 74 -2.81 -19.96 16.14
N ALA A 75 -2.35 -20.04 17.40
CA ALA A 75 -1.08 -19.48 17.82
C ALA A 75 0.09 -20.09 17.04
N ARG A 76 0.11 -21.41 16.79
CA ARG A 76 1.14 -22.03 15.95
C ARG A 76 1.17 -21.43 14.55
N GLU A 77 0.01 -21.19 13.95
CA GLU A 77 -0.06 -20.57 12.62
C GLU A 77 0.48 -19.14 12.63
N ASN A 78 0.05 -18.31 13.59
CA ASN A 78 0.53 -16.94 13.75
C ASN A 78 2.05 -16.89 13.95
N TRP A 79 2.59 -17.77 14.80
CA TRP A 79 4.03 -17.86 15.03
C TRP A 79 4.80 -18.32 13.77
N ARG A 80 4.28 -19.27 12.98
CA ARG A 80 4.93 -19.66 11.71
C ARG A 80 4.99 -18.49 10.74
N LEU A 81 3.89 -17.76 10.57
CA LEU A 81 3.81 -16.61 9.68
C LEU A 81 4.76 -15.49 10.13
N MET A 82 4.74 -15.16 11.42
CA MET A 82 5.60 -14.12 11.99
C MET A 82 7.08 -14.46 11.90
N ILE A 83 7.48 -15.68 12.27
CA ILE A 83 8.89 -16.11 12.21
C ILE A 83 9.37 -16.14 10.77
N GLY A 84 8.57 -16.66 9.83
CA GLY A 84 8.91 -16.64 8.40
C GLY A 84 9.11 -15.22 7.87
N PHE A 85 8.23 -14.29 8.23
CA PHE A 85 8.34 -12.89 7.85
C PHE A 85 9.55 -12.19 8.48
N ARG A 86 9.79 -12.38 9.79
CA ARG A 86 10.95 -11.84 10.49
C ARG A 86 12.25 -12.33 9.89
N ASP A 87 12.36 -13.64 9.66
CA ASP A 87 13.58 -14.25 9.12
C ASP A 87 13.84 -13.75 7.69
N HIS A 88 12.78 -13.48 6.92
CA HIS A 88 12.91 -12.76 5.65
C HIS A 88 13.49 -11.36 5.85
N LEU A 89 12.96 -10.54 6.76
CA LEU A 89 13.50 -9.20 7.04
C LEU A 89 14.98 -9.26 7.45
N LEU A 90 15.36 -10.20 8.33
CA LEU A 90 16.74 -10.38 8.78
C LEU A 90 17.70 -10.84 7.68
N GLY A 91 17.18 -11.39 6.58
CA GLY A 91 17.96 -11.71 5.39
C GLY A 91 18.42 -10.49 4.58
N HIS A 92 17.94 -9.29 4.92
CA HIS A 92 18.22 -8.05 4.21
C HIS A 92 18.72 -6.96 5.15
N HIS A 93 19.49 -6.01 4.62
CA HIS A 93 19.98 -4.87 5.41
C HIS A 93 18.88 -3.86 5.70
N THR A 94 17.99 -3.64 4.72
CA THR A 94 16.94 -2.62 4.76
C THR A 94 15.55 -3.18 4.51
N LEU A 95 14.52 -2.46 4.96
CA LEU A 95 13.12 -2.79 4.74
C LEU A 95 12.73 -2.68 3.26
N GLU A 96 13.24 -1.69 2.54
CA GLU A 96 13.06 -1.53 1.10
C GLU A 96 13.60 -2.74 0.33
N ALA A 97 14.83 -3.19 0.64
CA ALA A 97 15.43 -4.37 0.02
C ALA A 97 14.61 -5.64 0.31
N ALA A 98 14.18 -5.81 1.56
CA ALA A 98 13.33 -6.93 1.96
C ALA A 98 11.99 -6.92 1.20
N TYR A 99 11.34 -5.76 1.08
CA TYR A 99 10.09 -5.61 0.34
C TYR A 99 10.26 -5.90 -1.15
N LEU A 100 11.32 -5.38 -1.78
CA LEU A 100 11.64 -5.65 -3.19
C LEU A 100 11.87 -7.14 -3.46
N ASP A 101 12.55 -7.85 -2.55
CA ASP A 101 12.76 -9.29 -2.68
C ASP A 101 11.45 -10.08 -2.55
N LEU A 102 10.56 -9.72 -1.61
CA LEU A 102 9.22 -10.35 -1.45
C LEU A 102 8.41 -10.27 -2.74
N ILE A 103 8.32 -9.08 -3.34
CA ILE A 103 7.45 -8.88 -4.50
C ILE A 103 8.03 -9.52 -5.76
N ARG A 104 9.37 -9.59 -5.90
CA ARG A 104 10.04 -10.23 -7.05
C ARG A 104 9.96 -11.76 -7.00
N ARG A 105 10.01 -12.36 -5.80
CA ARG A 105 9.91 -13.82 -5.63
C ARG A 105 8.48 -14.35 -5.58
N LYS A 106 7.50 -13.46 -5.79
CA LYS A 106 6.07 -13.64 -5.45
C LYS A 106 5.95 -13.78 -3.93
N VAL A 107 5.08 -12.95 -3.35
CA VAL A 107 4.84 -12.73 -1.90
C VAL A 107 4.71 -14.01 -1.05
N GLY A 108 4.44 -15.15 -1.68
CA GLY A 108 4.39 -16.46 -1.03
C GLY A 108 3.24 -16.49 -0.02
N ASN A 109 3.54 -17.01 1.18
CA ASN A 109 2.57 -17.08 2.28
C ASN A 109 2.60 -15.83 3.18
N THR A 110 3.27 -14.74 2.77
CA THR A 110 3.34 -13.52 3.59
C THR A 110 1.96 -12.87 3.66
N PRO A 111 1.39 -12.67 4.86
CA PRO A 111 0.09 -12.03 5.01
C PRO A 111 0.07 -10.61 4.39
N PRO A 112 -1.03 -10.21 3.73
CA PRO A 112 -1.15 -8.86 3.17
C PRO A 112 -0.92 -7.73 4.18
N LEU A 113 -1.28 -7.96 5.45
CA LEU A 113 -1.06 -6.99 6.54
C LEU A 113 0.42 -6.62 6.69
N PHE A 114 1.34 -7.59 6.60
CA PHE A 114 2.77 -7.31 6.71
C PHE A 114 3.30 -6.53 5.51
N LEU A 115 2.79 -6.81 4.31
CA LEU A 115 3.11 -6.00 3.14
C LEU A 115 2.63 -4.56 3.30
N ASN A 116 1.38 -4.37 3.74
CA ASN A 116 0.83 -3.04 3.95
C ASN A 116 1.63 -2.27 5.00
N GLN A 117 2.09 -2.92 6.07
CA GLN A 117 2.96 -2.30 7.06
C GLN A 117 4.32 -1.88 6.48
N LEU A 118 4.95 -2.72 5.65
CA LEU A 118 6.19 -2.34 4.97
C LEU A 118 5.96 -1.15 4.02
N VAL A 119 4.89 -1.18 3.23
CA VAL A 119 4.53 -0.05 2.34
C VAL A 119 4.30 1.22 3.15
N HIS A 120 3.60 1.14 4.28
CA HIS A 120 3.33 2.27 5.16
C HIS A 120 4.62 2.91 5.70
N VAL A 121 5.53 2.13 6.28
CA VAL A 121 6.77 2.65 6.86
C VAL A 121 7.74 3.15 5.78
N ILE A 122 7.80 2.49 4.63
CA ILE A 122 8.62 2.93 3.49
C ILE A 122 8.06 4.22 2.89
N LEU A 123 6.74 4.36 2.74
CA LEU A 123 6.13 5.61 2.27
C LEU A 123 6.34 6.76 3.25
N ARG A 124 6.29 6.51 4.56
CA ARG A 124 6.68 7.52 5.56
C ARG A 124 8.09 8.02 5.22
N ASN A 125 9.04 7.12 4.98
CA ASN A 125 10.41 7.48 4.63
C ASN A 125 10.49 8.28 3.32
N ALA A 126 9.84 7.78 2.25
CA ALA A 126 9.83 8.39 0.93
C ALA A 126 9.18 9.79 0.89
N LEU A 127 8.26 10.07 1.82
CA LEU A 127 7.53 11.34 1.95
C LEU A 127 8.13 12.27 3.01
N ASP A 128 9.28 11.93 3.58
CA ASP A 128 9.96 12.78 4.56
C ASP A 128 10.24 14.18 3.95
N GLY A 129 9.82 15.23 4.66
CA GLY A 129 9.93 16.61 4.17
C GLY A 129 8.79 17.08 3.25
N CYS A 130 7.87 16.20 2.83
CA CYS A 130 6.68 16.64 2.09
C CYS A 130 5.71 17.39 3.02
N GLY A 131 5.30 18.59 2.61
CA GLY A 131 4.47 19.49 3.41
C GLY A 131 3.01 19.57 2.98
N ASP A 132 2.57 18.80 1.98
CA ASP A 132 1.22 18.83 1.43
C ASP A 132 0.33 17.72 2.03
N PRO A 133 -0.72 18.05 2.81
CA PRO A 133 -1.66 17.07 3.36
C PRO A 133 -2.39 16.22 2.31
N PHE A 134 -2.62 16.73 1.10
CA PHE A 134 -3.29 15.95 0.06
C PHE A 134 -2.45 14.76 -0.38
N ILE A 135 -1.12 14.94 -0.43
CA ILE A 135 -0.17 13.89 -0.79
C ILE A 135 -0.11 12.83 0.31
N MET A 136 -0.08 13.27 1.57
CA MET A 136 -0.14 12.36 2.71
C MET A 136 -1.42 11.52 2.67
N ARG A 137 -2.58 12.17 2.52
CA ARG A 137 -3.86 11.46 2.47
C ARG A 137 -3.96 10.52 1.26
N ALA A 138 -3.46 10.94 0.10
CA ALA A 138 -3.43 10.11 -1.10
C ALA A 138 -2.51 8.88 -0.93
N ALA A 139 -1.40 9.03 -0.21
CA ALA A 139 -0.47 7.94 0.03
C ALA A 139 -1.04 6.82 0.90
N GLU A 140 -2.04 7.11 1.75
CA GLU A 140 -2.75 6.09 2.51
C GLU A 140 -3.42 5.03 1.61
N LEU A 141 -3.79 5.37 0.37
CA LEU A 141 -4.39 4.42 -0.58
C LEU A 141 -3.46 3.23 -0.89
N PHE A 142 -2.14 3.40 -0.75
CA PHE A 142 -1.15 2.36 -1.03
C PHE A 142 -1.15 1.22 -0.01
N PHE A 143 -1.61 1.48 1.22
CA PHE A 143 -1.56 0.51 2.33
C PHE A 143 -2.90 0.34 3.06
N ARG A 144 -3.91 1.17 2.77
CA ARG A 144 -5.25 1.09 3.35
C ARG A 144 -6.33 0.89 2.28
N PRO A 145 -7.14 -0.18 2.36
CA PRO A 145 -8.34 -0.33 1.56
C PRO A 145 -9.30 0.86 1.72
N GLN A 146 -9.92 1.27 0.62
CA GLN A 146 -10.88 2.38 0.63
C GLN A 146 -12.28 1.89 0.25
N ARG A 147 -13.29 2.53 0.84
CA ARG A 147 -14.67 2.50 0.42
C ARG A 147 -14.96 3.70 -0.47
N MET A 148 -15.47 3.42 -1.67
CA MET A 148 -15.79 4.43 -2.65
C MET A 148 -17.26 4.83 -2.54
N THR A 149 -17.54 6.13 -2.50
CA THR A 149 -18.91 6.66 -2.43
C THR A 149 -19.08 7.81 -3.40
N MET A 150 -20.21 7.84 -4.10
CA MET A 150 -20.60 9.01 -4.90
C MET A 150 -21.34 9.99 -4.01
N HIS A 151 -20.86 11.23 -3.93
CA HIS A 151 -21.50 12.30 -3.16
C HIS A 151 -21.48 13.60 -3.96
N GLN A 152 -22.64 14.12 -4.35
CA GLN A 152 -22.77 15.36 -5.13
C GLN A 152 -21.87 15.37 -6.39
N GLU A 153 -21.93 14.30 -7.18
CA GLU A 153 -21.10 14.07 -8.38
C GLU A 153 -19.59 13.86 -8.12
N ALA A 154 -19.13 14.01 -6.87
CA ALA A 154 -17.76 13.71 -6.49
C ALA A 154 -17.59 12.23 -6.13
N LEU A 155 -16.47 11.64 -6.56
CA LEU A 155 -16.06 10.29 -6.16
C LEU A 155 -15.17 10.36 -4.93
N ILE A 156 -15.71 9.96 -3.78
CA ILE A 156 -15.05 10.08 -2.48
C ILE A 156 -14.49 8.73 -2.05
N ALA A 157 -13.20 8.71 -1.70
CA ALA A 157 -12.51 7.58 -1.09
C ALA A 157 -12.35 7.80 0.41
N ALA A 158 -12.84 6.86 1.21
CA ALA A 158 -12.70 6.88 2.66
C ALA A 158 -12.20 5.53 3.16
N ASP A 159 -11.51 5.51 4.29
CA ASP A 159 -10.91 4.30 4.82
C ASP A 159 -11.95 3.21 5.16
N GLU A 160 -11.74 1.98 4.67
CA GLU A 160 -12.68 0.86 4.84
C GLU A 160 -12.84 0.49 6.33
N GLU A 161 -11.75 0.51 7.10
CA GLU A 161 -11.76 0.17 8.54
C GLU A 161 -12.49 1.24 9.36
N THR A 162 -12.29 2.52 9.07
CA THR A 162 -12.99 3.63 9.73
C THR A 162 -14.50 3.55 9.51
N ILE A 163 -14.91 3.24 8.27
CA ILE A 163 -16.33 3.07 7.93
C ILE A 163 -16.93 1.83 8.61
N ALA A 164 -16.20 0.72 8.64
CA ALA A 164 -16.63 -0.50 9.32
C ALA A 164 -16.69 -0.31 10.85
N GLY A 165 -15.73 0.39 11.45
CA GLY A 165 -15.68 0.66 12.89
C GLY A 165 -16.81 1.58 13.36
N ALA A 166 -17.28 2.50 12.51
CA ALA A 166 -18.48 3.28 12.77
C ALA A 166 -19.78 2.45 12.75
N ASN A 167 -19.75 1.23 12.20
CA ASN A 167 -20.89 0.31 12.08
C ASN A 167 -20.51 -1.13 12.49
N PRO A 168 -20.55 -1.48 13.78
CA PRO A 168 -20.13 -2.80 14.27
C PRO A 168 -21.07 -3.98 13.92
N ALA A 169 -22.12 -3.76 13.12
CA ALA A 169 -23.02 -4.80 12.64
C ALA A 169 -22.72 -5.15 11.17
N PRO A 170 -22.82 -6.42 10.75
CA PRO A 170 -22.72 -6.77 9.34
C PRO A 170 -23.80 -6.01 8.57
N LEU A 171 -23.39 -5.10 7.68
CA LEU A 171 -24.30 -4.30 6.87
C LEU A 171 -25.22 -5.27 6.12
N SER A 172 -26.53 -5.18 6.36
CA SER A 172 -27.48 -5.97 5.58
C SER A 172 -27.37 -5.56 4.10
N PRO A 173 -27.60 -6.47 3.14
CA PRO A 173 -27.45 -6.18 1.71
C PRO A 173 -28.24 -4.96 1.23
N LEU A 174 -29.36 -4.63 1.90
CA LEU A 174 -30.18 -3.44 1.64
C LEU A 174 -29.56 -2.13 2.15
N VAL A 175 -28.80 -2.16 3.26
CA VAL A 175 -28.10 -0.98 3.81
C VAL A 175 -26.85 -0.67 2.98
N SER A 176 -26.16 -1.69 2.47
CA SER A 176 -25.07 -1.54 1.50
C SER A 176 -25.55 -0.90 0.18
N MET A 177 -26.81 -1.10 -0.21
CA MET A 177 -27.44 -0.48 -1.38
C MET A 177 -27.79 1.01 -1.19
N LEU A 178 -27.92 1.49 0.06
CA LEU A 178 -28.34 2.86 0.37
C LEU A 178 -27.17 3.82 0.62
N GLY A 179 -25.94 3.30 0.63
CA GLY A 179 -24.77 4.08 0.25
C GLY A 179 -24.28 5.18 1.19
N ILE A 180 -24.58 5.17 2.49
CA ILE A 180 -23.80 5.81 3.58
C ILE A 180 -24.41 5.40 4.94
N PRO A 181 -23.62 5.04 5.96
CA PRO A 181 -24.07 5.04 7.35
C PRO A 181 -24.48 6.45 7.81
N THR A 182 -25.73 6.62 8.23
CA THR A 182 -26.14 7.78 9.03
C THR A 182 -25.44 7.73 10.40
N GLY A 183 -24.24 8.29 10.50
CA GLY A 183 -23.54 8.42 11.79
C GLY A 183 -22.06 8.77 11.73
N ALA A 184 -21.34 8.40 10.67
CA ALA A 184 -19.95 8.80 10.49
C ALA A 184 -19.89 10.13 9.73
N GLN A 185 -19.61 11.24 10.42
CA GLN A 185 -19.18 12.47 9.76
C GLN A 185 -17.75 12.24 9.25
N ILE A 186 -17.63 11.72 8.02
CA ILE A 186 -16.34 11.58 7.36
C ILE A 186 -15.97 12.94 6.77
N ASP A 187 -14.93 13.56 7.30
CA ASP A 187 -14.46 14.86 6.83
C ASP A 187 -13.73 14.70 5.50
N ILE A 188 -14.26 15.26 4.43
CA ILE A 188 -13.56 15.32 3.14
C ILE A 188 -12.42 16.34 3.26
N LEU A 189 -11.22 15.96 2.85
CA LEU A 189 -10.05 16.84 2.83
C LEU A 189 -10.26 17.98 1.82
N THR A 190 -10.23 19.21 2.30
CA THR A 190 -10.32 20.44 1.52
C THR A 190 -9.18 21.38 1.88
N ASP A 191 -8.95 22.43 1.08
CA ASP A 191 -7.93 23.44 1.40
C ASP A 191 -8.15 24.10 2.77
N ASP A 192 -9.41 24.28 3.17
CA ASP A 192 -9.80 24.92 4.44
C ASP A 192 -9.45 24.07 5.66
N ASN A 193 -9.58 22.74 5.56
CA ASN A 193 -9.33 21.82 6.66
C ASN A 193 -7.99 21.05 6.56
N ALA A 194 -7.24 21.22 5.45
CA ALA A 194 -6.04 20.44 5.15
C ALA A 194 -5.00 20.42 6.28
N GLN A 195 -4.84 21.54 6.99
CA GLN A 195 -3.86 21.62 8.08
C GLN A 195 -4.21 20.75 9.29
N SER A 196 -5.48 20.38 9.47
CA SER A 196 -5.91 19.49 10.56
C SER A 196 -5.44 18.04 10.38
N TYR A 197 -5.14 17.63 9.13
CA TYR A 197 -4.65 16.30 8.80
C TYR A 197 -3.47 15.87 9.66
N TRP A 198 -2.51 16.77 9.90
CA TRP A 198 -1.29 16.46 10.66
C TRP A 198 -1.56 15.99 12.09
N GLY A 199 -2.62 16.47 12.74
CA GLY A 199 -3.03 16.01 14.07
C GLY A 199 -3.86 14.72 14.05
N ARG A 200 -4.24 14.26 12.86
CA ARG A 200 -5.16 13.15 12.60
C ARG A 200 -4.53 12.05 11.74
N SER A 201 -3.25 12.15 11.40
CA SER A 201 -2.61 11.25 10.43
C SER A 201 -2.72 9.77 10.79
N ASP A 202 -2.75 9.47 12.09
CA ASP A 202 -2.88 8.10 12.59
C ASP A 202 -4.33 7.64 12.79
N LEU A 203 -5.30 8.53 12.59
CA LEU A 203 -6.73 8.23 12.67
C LEU A 203 -7.29 7.70 11.34
N PHE A 204 -6.66 8.05 10.22
CA PHE A 204 -7.09 7.67 8.86
C PHE A 204 -8.56 8.03 8.55
N ASP A 205 -9.06 9.09 9.18
CA ASP A 205 -10.49 9.40 9.27
C ASP A 205 -10.98 10.47 8.29
N MET A 206 -10.06 11.08 7.52
CA MET A 206 -10.41 12.02 6.46
C MET A 206 -10.68 11.27 5.15
N ALA A 207 -11.62 11.76 4.35
CA ALA A 207 -11.85 11.27 2.99
C ALA A 207 -11.09 12.09 1.94
N LEU A 208 -10.86 11.48 0.77
CA LEU A 208 -10.21 12.10 -0.36
C LEU A 208 -11.14 12.15 -1.57
N ASP A 209 -11.26 13.32 -2.18
CA ASP A 209 -11.98 13.49 -3.45
C ASP A 209 -11.07 13.10 -4.63
N LEU A 210 -11.46 12.04 -5.34
CA LEU A 210 -10.76 11.49 -6.50
C LEU A 210 -11.45 11.87 -7.82
N THR A 211 -12.21 12.95 -7.82
CA THR A 211 -12.83 13.48 -9.03
C THR A 211 -11.78 14.06 -9.99
N VAL A 212 -11.96 13.83 -11.29
CA VAL A 212 -11.07 14.37 -12.33
C VAL A 212 -11.04 15.89 -12.26
N GLY A 213 -9.83 16.46 -12.27
CA GLY A 213 -9.61 17.90 -12.16
C GLY A 213 -9.50 18.43 -10.72
N HIS A 214 -9.77 17.59 -9.71
CA HIS A 214 -9.60 17.93 -8.30
C HIS A 214 -8.21 17.52 -7.79
N ARG A 215 -7.81 18.04 -6.62
CA ARG A 215 -6.46 17.87 -6.06
C ARG A 215 -6.09 16.41 -5.74
N GLY A 216 -7.06 15.55 -5.43
CA GLY A 216 -6.78 14.19 -4.95
C GLY A 216 -6.09 13.30 -5.98
N LEU A 217 -6.51 13.34 -7.25
CA LEU A 217 -5.85 12.56 -8.31
C LEU A 217 -4.44 13.10 -8.60
N ALA A 218 -4.27 14.43 -8.63
CA ALA A 218 -2.94 15.03 -8.81
C ALA A 218 -1.99 14.63 -7.66
N ALA A 219 -2.47 14.68 -6.42
CA ALA A 219 -1.71 14.26 -5.25
C ALA A 219 -1.35 12.77 -5.30
N LEU A 220 -2.28 11.89 -5.70
CA LEU A 220 -2.00 10.46 -5.87
C LEU A 220 -0.95 10.22 -6.97
N GLY A 221 -1.00 10.97 -8.09
CA GLY A 221 0.03 10.94 -9.13
C GLY A 221 1.42 11.28 -8.56
N GLU A 222 1.52 12.33 -7.74
CA GLU A 222 2.78 12.73 -7.11
C GLU A 222 3.29 11.70 -6.08
N VAL A 223 2.40 10.99 -5.38
CA VAL A 223 2.79 9.86 -4.53
C VAL A 223 3.38 8.73 -5.39
N ILE A 224 2.77 8.41 -6.53
CA ILE A 224 3.29 7.40 -7.45
C ILE A 224 4.70 7.78 -7.94
N GLU A 225 4.92 9.04 -8.33
CA GLU A 225 6.24 9.55 -8.72
C GLU A 225 7.28 9.33 -7.62
N ARG A 226 6.96 9.75 -6.38
CA ARG A 226 7.86 9.60 -5.23
C ARG A 226 8.12 8.14 -4.87
N TRP A 227 7.10 7.29 -4.93
CA TRP A 227 7.24 5.86 -4.65
C TRP A 227 8.18 5.18 -5.65
N VAL A 228 8.00 5.45 -6.95
CA VAL A 228 8.85 4.91 -8.02
C VAL A 228 10.28 5.45 -7.90
N GLN A 229 10.44 6.74 -7.63
CA GLN A 229 11.77 7.33 -7.41
C GLN A 229 12.46 6.72 -6.19
N HIS A 230 11.77 6.56 -5.06
CA HIS A 230 12.36 6.01 -3.83
C HIS A 230 12.78 4.55 -3.99
N MET A 231 11.90 3.73 -4.59
CA MET A 231 12.10 2.28 -4.66
C MET A 231 12.98 1.83 -5.82
N LEU A 232 12.96 2.55 -6.94
CA LEU A 232 13.65 2.17 -8.18
C LEU A 232 14.73 3.16 -8.60
N SER A 233 14.85 4.33 -7.95
CA SER A 233 15.71 5.43 -8.40
C SER A 233 15.37 5.93 -9.82
N VAL A 234 14.11 5.77 -10.24
CA VAL A 234 13.63 6.16 -11.56
C VAL A 234 12.74 7.40 -11.46
N VAL A 235 13.08 8.44 -12.20
CA VAL A 235 12.29 9.68 -12.26
C VAL A 235 11.20 9.52 -13.34
N VAL A 236 9.95 9.64 -12.92
CA VAL A 236 8.78 9.58 -13.79
C VAL A 236 7.92 10.84 -13.63
N ALA A 237 7.08 11.14 -14.61
CA ALA A 237 5.97 12.09 -14.50
C ALA A 237 4.66 11.30 -14.56
N VAL A 238 3.69 11.61 -13.71
CA VAL A 238 2.39 10.94 -13.65
C VAL A 238 1.27 11.96 -13.75
N GLU A 239 0.56 11.95 -14.87
CA GLU A 239 -0.49 12.92 -15.19
C GLU A 239 -1.87 12.25 -15.20
N PRO A 240 -2.86 12.76 -14.45
CA PRO A 240 -4.22 12.21 -14.48
C PRO A 240 -4.89 12.46 -15.83
N LEU A 241 -5.64 11.47 -16.30
CA LEU A 241 -6.42 11.53 -17.54
C LEU A 241 -7.92 11.48 -17.21
N SER A 242 -8.73 12.21 -17.98
CA SER A 242 -10.18 12.15 -17.88
C SER A 242 -10.76 10.88 -18.50
N GLU A 243 -10.10 10.36 -19.54
CA GLU A 243 -10.52 9.18 -20.29
C GLU A 243 -9.36 8.60 -21.12
N MET A 244 -9.45 7.33 -21.47
CA MET A 244 -8.59 6.71 -22.48
C MET A 244 -9.37 6.65 -23.81
N ARG A 245 -9.16 7.64 -24.69
CA ARG A 245 -9.69 7.63 -26.07
C ARG A 245 -8.56 7.61 -27.09
N ASP A 246 -8.66 6.70 -28.06
CA ASP A 246 -7.83 6.64 -29.27
C ASP A 246 -6.30 6.60 -29.02
N VAL A 247 -5.88 6.09 -27.87
CA VAL A 247 -4.46 5.91 -27.56
C VAL A 247 -4.02 4.48 -27.91
N PRO A 248 -2.93 4.28 -28.67
CA PRO A 248 -2.27 2.98 -28.71
C PRO A 248 -1.80 2.60 -27.29
N LEU A 249 -2.49 1.64 -26.67
CA LEU A 249 -2.13 1.11 -25.36
C LEU A 249 -0.88 0.20 -25.52
N THR A 250 0.30 0.80 -25.62
CA THR A 250 1.58 0.08 -25.82
C THR A 250 2.09 -0.59 -24.55
N TRP A 251 1.73 -0.05 -23.38
CA TRP A 251 1.98 -0.66 -22.08
C TRP A 251 0.98 -0.13 -21.05
N TYR A 252 0.59 -0.99 -20.10
CA TYR A 252 -0.26 -0.58 -19.00
C TYR A 252 0.13 -1.27 -17.70
N VAL A 253 -0.24 -0.67 -16.57
CA VAL A 253 -0.14 -1.24 -15.23
C VAL A 253 -1.46 -1.04 -14.51
N GLY A 254 -2.12 -2.13 -14.15
CA GLY A 254 -3.22 -2.08 -13.19
C GLY A 254 -2.69 -1.73 -11.80
N LEU A 255 -3.17 -0.67 -11.20
CA LEU A 255 -2.82 -0.26 -9.83
C LEU A 255 -3.54 -1.11 -8.78
N ASP A 256 -4.53 -1.89 -9.18
CA ASP A 256 -5.24 -2.87 -8.37
C ASP A 256 -5.65 -4.10 -9.23
N ALA A 257 -6.40 -5.03 -8.64
CA ALA A 257 -6.86 -6.21 -9.35
C ALA A 257 -7.86 -5.87 -10.48
N GLU A 258 -8.79 -4.95 -10.22
CA GLU A 258 -9.80 -4.54 -11.21
C GLU A 258 -9.15 -3.75 -12.34
N GLY A 259 -8.23 -2.83 -12.03
CA GLY A 259 -7.48 -2.08 -13.04
C GLY A 259 -6.60 -2.99 -13.92
N THR A 260 -6.09 -4.08 -13.37
CA THR A 260 -5.37 -5.10 -14.15
C THR A 260 -6.32 -5.78 -15.14
N HIS A 261 -7.49 -6.22 -14.67
CA HIS A 261 -8.48 -6.87 -15.53
C HIS A 261 -9.02 -5.94 -16.63
N ILE A 262 -9.25 -4.66 -16.31
CA ILE A 262 -9.64 -3.64 -17.28
C ILE A 262 -8.55 -3.42 -18.32
N GLY A 263 -7.29 -3.28 -17.89
CA GLY A 263 -6.16 -3.11 -18.79
C GLY A 263 -5.95 -4.32 -19.70
N ASP A 264 -6.11 -5.55 -19.18
CA ASP A 264 -6.06 -6.78 -19.96
C ASP A 264 -7.13 -6.77 -21.06
N ALA A 265 -8.37 -6.41 -20.74
CA ALA A 265 -9.44 -6.33 -21.73
C ALA A 265 -9.12 -5.32 -22.85
N LEU A 266 -8.66 -4.11 -22.47
CA LEU A 266 -8.28 -3.07 -23.42
C LEU A 266 -7.09 -3.49 -24.29
N TRP A 267 -6.10 -4.17 -23.71
CA TRP A 267 -4.93 -4.69 -24.43
C TRP A 267 -5.31 -5.72 -25.51
N HIS A 268 -6.30 -6.57 -25.23
CA HIS A 268 -6.82 -7.54 -26.20
C HIS A 268 -7.81 -6.91 -27.21
N GLY A 269 -8.04 -5.60 -27.14
CA GLY A 269 -8.96 -4.89 -28.03
C GLY A 269 -10.44 -5.16 -27.73
N TRP A 270 -10.77 -5.57 -26.50
CA TRP A 270 -12.16 -5.79 -26.09
C TRP A 270 -12.82 -4.47 -25.67
N GLU A 271 -14.09 -4.31 -26.03
CA GLU A 271 -14.90 -3.20 -25.55
C GLU A 271 -15.32 -3.43 -24.09
N LEU A 272 -15.20 -2.39 -23.27
CA LEU A 272 -15.66 -2.40 -21.89
C LEU A 272 -17.15 -2.04 -21.85
N ASP A 273 -17.95 -2.82 -21.13
CA ASP A 273 -19.33 -2.43 -20.85
C ASP A 273 -19.41 -1.20 -19.92
N GLU A 274 -20.56 -0.52 -19.91
CA GLU A 274 -20.78 0.69 -19.08
C GLU A 274 -20.53 0.41 -17.59
N ALA A 275 -20.89 -0.79 -17.12
CA ALA A 275 -20.67 -1.19 -15.73
C ALA A 275 -19.17 -1.23 -15.38
N THR A 276 -18.34 -1.75 -16.28
CA THR A 276 -16.88 -1.80 -16.12
C THR A 276 -16.24 -0.43 -16.26
N GLN A 277 -16.71 0.38 -17.20
CA GLN A 277 -16.24 1.77 -17.32
C GLN A 277 -16.54 2.57 -16.05
N SER A 278 -17.72 2.39 -15.45
CA SER A 278 -18.12 3.07 -14.20
C SER A 278 -17.31 2.65 -12.95
N ARG A 279 -16.51 1.58 -13.06
CA ARG A 279 -15.61 1.11 -11.99
C ARG A 279 -14.23 1.75 -12.04
N VAL A 280 -13.87 2.43 -13.13
CA VAL A 280 -12.60 3.14 -13.25
C VAL A 280 -12.61 4.32 -12.27
N VAL A 281 -11.65 4.35 -11.35
CA VAL A 281 -11.48 5.39 -10.34
C VAL A 281 -10.50 6.44 -10.83
N ALA A 282 -9.37 6.01 -11.40
CA ALA A 282 -8.36 6.91 -11.91
C ALA A 282 -7.62 6.30 -13.11
N LEU A 283 -7.26 7.17 -14.04
CA LEU A 283 -6.41 6.88 -15.18
C LEU A 283 -5.24 7.83 -15.16
N TYR A 284 -4.03 7.31 -15.37
CA TYR A 284 -2.85 8.14 -15.48
C TYR A 284 -2.03 7.80 -16.71
N ARG A 285 -1.34 8.83 -17.21
CA ARG A 285 -0.21 8.70 -18.13
C ARG A 285 1.08 8.83 -17.34
N LEU A 286 1.90 7.78 -17.34
CA LEU A 286 3.25 7.80 -16.78
C LEU A 286 4.29 7.94 -17.90
N THR A 287 5.18 8.93 -17.78
CA THR A 287 6.31 9.14 -18.70
C THR A 287 7.62 9.10 -17.95
N PHE A 288 8.66 8.51 -18.54
CA PHE A 288 9.99 8.46 -17.94
C PHE A 288 10.74 9.76 -18.25
N ARG A 289 11.26 10.45 -17.23
CA ARG A 289 12.01 11.71 -17.43
C ARG A 289 13.51 11.50 -17.64
N ASN A 290 14.02 10.30 -17.36
CA ASN A 290 15.43 9.97 -17.46
C ASN A 290 15.62 8.58 -18.11
N PRO A 291 15.82 8.50 -19.44
CA PRO A 291 16.47 7.35 -20.01
C PRO A 291 17.96 7.50 -19.68
N ASP A 292 18.43 6.82 -18.64
CA ASP A 292 19.86 6.46 -18.60
C ASP A 292 20.21 5.89 -19.99
N PRO A 293 21.31 6.29 -20.65
CA PRO A 293 21.71 5.67 -21.91
C PRO A 293 21.83 4.13 -21.83
N ALA A 294 22.05 3.56 -20.64
CA ALA A 294 21.97 2.11 -20.39
C ALA A 294 20.53 1.58 -20.31
N ALA A 295 19.55 2.45 -20.06
CA ALA A 295 18.11 2.19 -20.01
C ALA A 295 17.34 2.59 -21.29
N ALA A 296 18.04 2.82 -22.40
CA ALA A 296 17.49 3.17 -23.72
C ALA A 296 16.65 2.06 -24.41
N LEU A 297 15.99 1.20 -23.62
CA LEU A 297 15.13 0.10 -24.05
C LEU A 297 13.64 0.39 -23.85
N ILE A 298 13.30 1.39 -23.03
CA ILE A 298 11.94 1.89 -22.87
C ILE A 298 11.87 3.10 -23.81
N GLY A 299 11.18 2.98 -24.95
CA GLY A 299 11.02 4.09 -25.87
C GLY A 299 10.28 5.28 -25.23
N ASP A 300 10.01 6.32 -26.01
CA ASP A 300 9.22 7.48 -25.56
C ASP A 300 7.73 7.17 -25.28
N ASP A 301 7.33 5.89 -25.37
CA ASP A 301 5.95 5.47 -25.21
C ASP A 301 5.51 5.54 -23.74
N PRO A 302 4.38 6.21 -23.45
CA PRO A 302 3.88 6.30 -22.10
C PRO A 302 3.37 4.95 -21.58
N VAL A 303 3.42 4.80 -20.25
CA VAL A 303 2.75 3.71 -19.54
C VAL A 303 1.41 4.21 -18.99
N TYR A 304 0.34 3.47 -19.24
CA TYR A 304 -0.98 3.80 -18.70
C TYR A 304 -1.21 3.13 -17.36
N LEU A 305 -1.59 3.91 -16.34
CA LEU A 305 -1.93 3.37 -15.03
C LEU A 305 -3.45 3.38 -14.85
N ILE A 306 -3.99 2.26 -14.38
CA ILE A 306 -5.44 2.08 -14.24
C ILE A 306 -5.73 1.69 -12.80
N LEU A 307 -6.46 2.54 -12.08
CA LEU A 307 -7.02 2.23 -10.76
C LEU A 307 -8.52 2.09 -10.88
N ALA A 308 -9.07 1.02 -10.31
CA ALA A 308 -10.50 0.78 -10.30
C ALA A 308 -11.01 0.37 -8.91
N MET A 309 -12.32 0.18 -8.82
CA MET A 309 -13.01 -0.35 -7.65
C MET A 309 -13.82 -1.57 -8.03
N THR A 310 -14.08 -2.44 -7.05
CA THR A 310 -14.97 -3.59 -7.23
C THR A 310 -16.42 -3.14 -7.42
N ALA A 311 -17.28 -4.07 -7.86
CA ALA A 311 -18.73 -3.85 -7.90
C ALA A 311 -19.30 -3.43 -6.53
N ASP A 312 -18.72 -3.97 -5.47
CA ASP A 312 -19.07 -3.61 -4.09
C ASP A 312 -18.51 -2.26 -3.67
N LYS A 313 -17.87 -1.45 -4.53
CA LYS A 313 -17.28 -0.14 -4.17
C LYS A 313 -16.11 -0.21 -3.18
N ALA A 314 -15.36 -1.32 -3.19
CA ALA A 314 -14.08 -1.40 -2.49
C ALA A 314 -12.93 -1.12 -3.47
N MET A 315 -11.93 -0.36 -3.04
CA MET A 315 -10.72 -0.07 -3.81
C MET A 315 -9.50 -0.51 -2.99
N ARG A 316 -8.61 -1.30 -3.60
CA ARG A 316 -7.41 -1.86 -2.94
C ARG A 316 -6.20 -1.75 -3.84
N MET A 317 -5.49 -0.64 -3.72
CA MET A 317 -4.27 -0.42 -4.49
C MET A 317 -3.19 -1.43 -4.10
N LYS A 318 -2.37 -1.82 -5.08
CA LYS A 318 -1.25 -2.75 -4.94
C LYS A 318 0.03 -2.03 -5.31
N ALA A 319 0.69 -1.42 -4.32
CA ALA A 319 1.94 -0.66 -4.50
C ALA A 319 3.01 -1.44 -5.27
N GLN A 320 3.06 -2.76 -5.10
CA GLN A 320 4.00 -3.65 -5.80
C GLN A 320 3.82 -3.66 -7.31
N ASN A 321 2.62 -3.38 -7.83
CA ASN A 321 2.36 -3.39 -9.27
C ASN A 321 3.17 -2.29 -9.98
N LEU A 322 3.45 -1.16 -9.30
CA LEU A 322 4.33 -0.12 -9.81
C LEU A 322 5.81 -0.55 -9.86
N LEU A 323 6.21 -1.55 -9.08
CA LEU A 323 7.60 -1.99 -8.99
C LEU A 323 7.89 -3.21 -9.89
N THR A 324 6.87 -3.99 -10.20
CA THR A 324 6.99 -5.19 -11.04
C THR A 324 6.35 -5.05 -12.42
N GLY A 325 5.39 -4.13 -12.58
CA GLY A 325 4.61 -3.93 -13.80
C GLY A 325 5.20 -2.89 -14.75
N LEU A 326 6.07 -1.99 -14.28
CA LEU A 326 6.74 -1.05 -15.16
C LEU A 326 7.75 -1.77 -16.07
N PRO A 327 7.94 -1.31 -17.31
CA PRO A 327 8.96 -1.88 -18.17
C PRO A 327 10.34 -1.67 -17.53
N ALA A 328 11.07 -2.75 -17.29
CA ALA A 328 12.43 -2.67 -16.74
C ALA A 328 13.46 -2.41 -17.86
N PRO A 329 14.58 -1.72 -17.58
CA PRO A 329 15.74 -1.80 -18.44
C PRO A 329 16.20 -3.26 -18.50
N ARG A 330 16.18 -3.89 -19.68
CA ARG A 330 16.84 -5.20 -19.84
C ARG A 330 18.34 -5.00 -19.67
N PRO A 331 19.04 -5.74 -18.79
CA PRO A 331 20.49 -5.68 -18.78
C PRO A 331 21.00 -6.13 -20.14
N VAL A 332 21.79 -5.28 -20.81
CA VAL A 332 22.57 -5.68 -21.99
C VAL A 332 23.48 -6.80 -21.51
N ALA A 333 23.33 -7.99 -22.10
CA ALA A 333 24.21 -9.11 -21.85
C ALA A 333 25.65 -8.66 -22.16
N LEU A 334 26.48 -8.51 -21.12
CA LEU A 334 27.91 -8.36 -21.27
C LEU A 334 28.41 -9.66 -21.93
N ARG A 335 28.88 -9.54 -23.17
CA ARG A 335 29.64 -10.58 -23.86
C ARG A 335 31.08 -10.60 -23.39
#